data_AF-A0A660LIG3-F1
#
_entry.id   AF-A0A660LIG3-F1
#
_cell.length_a   1.000
_cell.length_b   1.000
_cell.length_c   1.000
_cell.angle_alpha   90.00
_cell.angle_beta   90.00
_cell.angle_gamma   90.00
#
_symmetry.space_group_name_H-M   'P 1'
#
loop_
_entity.id
_entity.type
_entity.pdbx_description
1 polymer ?
#
loop_
_entity_poly.entity_id
_entity_poly.type
_entity_poly.pdbx_seq_one_letter_code
_entity_poly.pdbx_strand_id
1 'polypeptide(L)'
;MAILREELGARGWSVRQLAERSGIPRTRTHGTLVGERPLNVDELTAFCGALELTAWRVVRRAEAPSARGAEPAGGAETPASPAAYAEAAFAKLDEVTARDYAPAASPRDGDPYEPAD
;
A
#
# COMPACT_ATOMS: atom_id res chain seq x y z
N MET A 1 11.18 12.25 3.29
CA MET A 1 11.48 10.80 3.26
C MET A 1 12.11 10.34 4.56
N ALA A 2 11.33 9.79 5.51
CA ALA A 2 11.86 9.37 6.81
C ALA A 2 12.81 8.16 6.70
N ILE A 3 12.42 7.14 5.93
CA ILE A 3 13.17 5.88 5.79
C ILE A 3 14.58 6.11 5.24
N LEU A 4 14.72 6.87 4.14
CA LEU A 4 16.05 7.13 3.55
C LEU A 4 16.97 7.90 4.52
N ARG A 5 16.41 8.81 5.34
CA ARG A 5 17.18 9.55 6.35
C ARG A 5 17.60 8.66 7.52
N GLU A 6 16.76 7.72 7.94
CA GLU A 6 17.12 6.71 8.94
C GLU A 6 18.27 5.83 8.45
N GLU A 7 18.21 5.36 7.20
CA GLU A 7 19.27 4.54 6.59
C GLU A 7 20.59 5.30 6.47
N LEU A 8 20.55 6.58 6.12
CA LEU A 8 21.71 7.48 6.16
C LEU A 8 22.29 7.58 7.57
N GLY A 9 21.44 7.81 8.58
CA GLY A 9 21.85 7.92 9.98
C GLY A 9 22.48 6.63 10.51
N ALA A 10 21.88 5.48 10.23
CA ALA A 10 22.38 4.16 10.63
C ALA A 10 23.77 3.85 10.05
N ARG A 11 24.09 4.41 8.88
CA ARG A 11 25.37 4.23 8.20
C ARG A 11 26.39 5.34 8.51
N GLY A 12 25.98 6.37 9.25
CA GLY A 12 26.80 7.58 9.46
C GLY A 12 27.09 8.33 8.16
N TRP A 13 26.23 8.20 7.14
CA TRP A 13 26.43 8.82 5.85
C TRP A 13 25.84 10.22 5.80
N SER A 14 26.58 11.14 5.19
CA SER A 14 26.09 12.47 4.87
C SER A 14 25.21 12.47 3.61
N VAL A 15 24.32 13.46 3.50
CA VAL A 15 23.54 13.73 2.28
C VAL A 15 24.45 13.94 1.06
N ARG A 16 25.65 14.51 1.27
CA ARG A 16 26.67 14.66 0.22
C ARG A 16 27.06 13.32 -0.38
N GLN A 17 27.39 12.35 0.47
CA GLN A 17 27.82 11.03 0.02
C GLN A 17 26.72 10.28 -0.73
N LEU A 18 25.46 10.44 -0.31
CA LEU A 18 24.33 9.86 -1.06
C LEU A 18 24.18 10.52 -2.43
N ALA A 19 24.27 11.85 -2.53
CA ALA A 19 24.21 12.56 -3.80
C ALA A 19 25.33 12.11 -4.76
N GLU A 20 26.55 11.99 -4.25
CA GLU A 20 27.70 11.51 -5.03
C GLU A 20 27.52 10.07 -5.53
N ARG A 21 27.04 9.16 -4.67
CA ARG A 21 26.88 7.74 -5.02
C ARG A 21 25.66 7.46 -5.90
N SER A 22 24.59 8.24 -5.76
CA SER A 22 23.37 8.10 -6.57
C SER A 22 23.44 8.85 -7.90
N GLY A 23 24.41 9.75 -8.07
CA GLY A 23 24.51 10.63 -9.24
C GLY A 23 23.47 11.76 -9.27
N ILE A 24 22.64 11.90 -8.23
CA ILE A 24 21.60 12.92 -8.16
C ILE A 24 22.17 14.21 -7.58
N PRO A 25 21.89 15.39 -8.18
CA PRO A 25 22.39 16.66 -7.67
C PRO A 25 22.10 16.89 -6.19
N ARG A 26 23.05 17.46 -5.45
CA ARG A 26 22.95 17.62 -4.00
C ARG A 26 21.71 18.42 -3.56
N THR A 27 21.40 19.51 -4.26
CA THR A 27 20.21 20.33 -3.99
C THR A 27 18.93 19.53 -4.16
N ARG A 28 18.86 18.69 -5.21
CA ARG A 28 17.72 17.80 -5.47
C ARG A 28 17.60 16.75 -4.38
N THR A 29 18.70 16.08 -4.03
CA THR A 29 18.77 15.09 -2.96
C THR A 29 18.29 15.68 -1.63
N HIS A 30 18.79 16.87 -1.27
CA HIS A 30 18.38 17.55 -0.04
C HIS A 30 16.87 17.83 -0.04
N GLY A 31 16.35 18.53 -1.06
CA GLY A 31 14.93 18.89 -1.15
C GLY A 31 14.00 17.67 -1.08
N THR A 32 14.41 16.56 -1.70
CA THR A 32 13.63 15.32 -1.64
C THR A 32 13.70 14.63 -0.27
N LEU A 33 14.86 14.64 0.38
CA LEU A 33 15.00 14.04 1.72
C LEU A 33 14.19 14.81 2.76
N VAL A 34 14.20 16.15 2.74
CA VAL A 34 13.41 16.98 3.68
C VAL A 34 11.91 16.95 3.37
N GLY A 35 11.52 16.56 2.15
CA GLY A 35 10.12 16.42 1.74
C GLY A 35 9.55 17.66 1.04
N GLU A 36 10.39 18.65 0.73
CA GLU A 36 10.02 19.83 -0.06
C GLU A 36 9.66 19.48 -1.51
N ARG A 37 10.21 18.37 -2.03
CA ARG A 37 9.97 17.93 -3.40
C ARG A 37 9.63 16.44 -3.45
N PRO A 38 8.73 16.03 -4.36
CA PRO A 38 8.43 14.62 -4.57
C PRO A 38 9.65 13.88 -5.12
N LEU A 39 9.72 12.60 -4.78
CA LEU A 39 10.68 11.62 -5.28
C LEU A 39 10.04 10.87 -6.44
N ASN A 40 10.69 10.83 -7.61
CA ASN A 40 10.23 9.99 -8.71
C ASN A 40 10.82 8.56 -8.63
N VAL A 41 10.37 7.66 -9.52
CA VAL A 41 10.77 6.24 -9.50
C VAL A 41 12.26 6.05 -9.82
N ASP A 42 12.80 6.82 -10.77
CA ASP A 42 14.22 6.74 -11.13
C ASP A 42 15.12 7.20 -9.99
N GLU A 43 14.74 8.30 -9.34
CA GLU A 43 15.44 8.84 -8.17
C GLU A 43 15.36 7.87 -6.99
N LEU A 44 14.20 7.24 -6.76
CA LEU A 44 14.05 6.18 -5.76
C LEU A 44 14.99 5.01 -6.06
N THR A 45 15.04 4.57 -7.31
CA THR A 45 15.88 3.45 -7.75
C THR A 45 17.36 3.79 -7.56
N ALA A 46 17.79 4.99 -7.94
CA ALA A 46 19.16 5.46 -7.78
C ALA A 46 19.56 5.59 -6.30
N PHE A 47 18.70 6.15 -5.44
CA PHE A 47 18.97 6.21 -4.00
C PHE A 47 19.00 4.81 -3.37
N CYS A 48 18.08 3.92 -3.75
CA CYS A 48 18.09 2.55 -3.25
C CYS A 48 19.34 1.79 -3.71
N GLY A 49 19.75 1.94 -4.97
CA GLY A 49 20.99 1.35 -5.49
C GLY A 49 22.23 1.84 -4.73
N ALA A 50 22.34 3.15 -4.50
CA ALA A 50 23.45 3.75 -3.74
C ALA A 50 23.50 3.29 -2.27
N LEU A 51 22.34 2.96 -1.70
CA LEU A 51 22.20 2.45 -0.34
C LEU A 51 22.13 0.91 -0.30
N GLU A 52 22.28 0.20 -1.42
CA GLU A 52 22.13 -1.27 -1.47
C GLU A 52 20.79 -1.75 -0.85
N LEU A 53 19.74 -0.96 -1.03
CA LEU A 53 18.38 -1.25 -0.58
C LEU A 53 17.55 -1.80 -1.73
N THR A 54 16.53 -2.59 -1.39
CA THR A 54 15.54 -3.04 -2.37
C THR A 54 14.36 -2.07 -2.43
N ALA A 55 14.13 -1.43 -3.59
CA ALA A 55 13.14 -0.36 -3.75
C ALA A 55 11.72 -0.74 -3.29
N TRP A 56 11.22 -1.93 -3.65
CA TRP A 56 9.88 -2.37 -3.24
C TRP A 56 9.74 -2.51 -1.71
N ARG A 57 10.82 -2.85 -0.99
CA ARG A 57 10.80 -2.93 0.48
C ARG A 57 10.72 -1.55 1.12
N VAL A 58 11.38 -0.56 0.51
CA VAL A 58 11.31 0.84 0.95
C VAL A 58 9.90 1.40 0.78
N VAL A 59 9.26 1.13 -0.37
CA VAL A 59 7.87 1.52 -0.64
C VAL A 59 6.92 0.83 0.35
N ARG A 60 7.00 -0.49 0.50
CA ARG A 60 6.16 -1.24 1.45
C ARG A 60 6.30 -0.74 2.89
N ARG A 61 7.51 -0.36 3.32
CA ARG A 61 7.76 0.22 4.65
C ARG A 61 7.19 1.63 4.78
N ALA A 62 7.15 2.39 3.69
CA ALA A 62 6.55 3.73 3.66
C ALA A 62 5.02 3.68 3.69
N GLU A 63 4.42 2.66 3.06
CA GLU A 63 2.98 2.41 3.05
C GLU A 63 2.48 1.78 4.36
N ALA A 64 3.35 1.05 5.06
CA ALA A 64 3.01 0.49 6.37
C ALA A 64 2.55 1.64 7.28
N PRO A 65 1.43 1.47 8.01
CA PRO A 65 0.91 2.50 8.89
C PRO A 65 1.99 2.86 9.90
N SER A 66 2.57 4.04 9.70
CA SER A 66 3.56 4.56 10.62
C SER A 66 2.83 4.79 11.94
N ALA A 67 3.29 4.17 13.02
CA ALA A 67 2.65 4.27 14.34
C ALA A 67 2.49 5.74 14.83
N ARG A 68 3.11 6.70 14.16
CA ARG A 68 2.79 8.13 14.23
C ARG A 68 1.89 8.53 13.05
N GLY A 69 0.57 8.53 13.28
CA GLY A 69 -0.39 9.09 12.33
C GLY A 69 -1.40 8.12 11.74
N ALA A 70 -1.73 7.04 12.45
CA ALA A 70 -2.93 6.27 12.16
C ALA A 70 -4.16 7.09 12.57
N GLU A 71 -4.60 8.02 11.71
CA GLU A 71 -6.04 8.27 11.62
C GLU A 71 -6.62 7.05 10.90
N PRO A 72 -7.57 6.30 11.51
CA PRO A 72 -8.14 5.13 10.87
C PRO A 72 -8.96 5.59 9.66
N ALA A 73 -8.37 5.51 8.47
CA ALA A 73 -9.13 5.54 7.23
C ALA A 73 -10.02 4.29 7.21
N GLY A 74 -11.29 4.48 7.61
CA GLY A 74 -12.42 3.56 7.38
C GLY A 74 -12.10 2.09 7.59
N GLY A 75 -11.99 1.66 8.86
CA GLY A 75 -11.79 0.27 9.21
C GLY A 75 -12.98 -0.60 8.78
N ALA A 76 -12.89 -1.21 7.60
CA ALA A 76 -13.35 -2.57 7.46
C ALA A 76 -12.31 -3.43 8.19
N GLU A 77 -12.61 -3.75 9.45
CA GLU A 77 -11.81 -4.65 10.28
C GLU A 77 -11.56 -5.91 9.46
N THR A 78 -10.29 -6.18 9.10
CA THR A 78 -9.98 -7.47 8.48
C THR A 78 -10.26 -8.53 9.54
N PRO A 79 -11.23 -9.43 9.34
CA PRO A 79 -11.62 -10.38 10.37
C PRO A 79 -10.44 -11.29 10.70
N ALA A 80 -10.29 -11.60 11.99
CA ALA A 80 -9.12 -12.29 12.55
C ALA A 80 -8.88 -13.71 11.99
N SER A 81 -9.83 -14.27 11.24
CA SER A 81 -9.71 -15.57 10.58
C SER A 81 -10.66 -15.69 9.39
N PRO A 82 -10.42 -16.66 8.48
CA PRO A 82 -11.37 -16.99 7.40
C PRO A 82 -12.77 -17.36 7.90
N ALA A 83 -12.87 -18.00 9.07
CA ALA A 83 -14.16 -18.32 9.68
C ALA A 83 -14.91 -17.05 10.12
N ALA A 84 -14.21 -16.11 10.76
CA ALA A 84 -14.80 -14.82 11.13
C ALA A 84 -15.22 -13.99 9.91
N TYR A 85 -14.50 -14.12 8.79
CA TYR A 85 -14.91 -13.52 7.52
C TYR A 85 -16.22 -14.11 7.00
N ALA A 86 -16.33 -15.44 6.99
CA ALA A 86 -17.53 -16.12 6.50
C ALA A 86 -18.77 -15.68 7.31
N GLU A 87 -18.68 -15.70 8.64
CA GLU A 87 -19.78 -15.27 9.52
C GLU A 87 -20.18 -13.80 9.28
N ALA A 88 -19.22 -12.89 9.17
CA ALA A 88 -19.49 -11.48 8.89
C ALA A 88 -20.10 -11.27 7.50
N ALA A 89 -19.64 -12.03 6.49
CA ALA A 89 -20.19 -11.97 5.15
C ALA A 89 -21.65 -12.46 5.09
N PHE A 90 -21.97 -13.54 5.80
CA PHE A 90 -23.35 -14.03 5.90
C PHE A 90 -24.26 -13.06 6.64
N ALA A 91 -23.81 -12.45 7.74
CA ALA A 91 -24.58 -11.43 8.45
C ALA A 91 -24.86 -10.20 7.56
N LYS A 92 -23.88 -9.79 6.74
CA LYS A 92 -24.07 -8.71 5.77
C LYS A 92 -25.00 -9.10 4.63
N LEU A 93 -24.93 -10.35 4.17
CA LEU A 93 -25.86 -10.85 3.17
C LEU A 93 -27.29 -10.80 3.69
N ASP A 94 -27.52 -11.27 4.92
CA ASP A 94 -28.84 -11.26 5.57
C ASP A 94 -29.38 -9.82 5.72
N GLU A 95 -28.54 -8.87 6.16
CA GLU A 95 -28.90 -7.45 6.24
C GLU A 95 -29.30 -6.86 4.87
N VAL A 96 -28.57 -7.22 3.81
CA VAL A 96 -28.84 -6.73 2.45
C VAL A 96 -30.09 -7.40 1.86
N THR A 97 -30.29 -8.69 2.09
CA THR A 97 -31.46 -9.42 1.57
C THR A 97 -32.75 -9.11 2.33
N ALA A 98 -32.66 -8.65 3.57
CA ALA A 98 -33.82 -8.18 4.35
C ALA A 98 -34.27 -6.77 3.94
N ARG A 99 -33.41 -5.98 3.29
CA ARG A 99 -33.83 -4.79 2.53
C ARG A 99 -34.47 -5.25 1.21
N ASP A 100 -35.29 -4.42 0.57
CA ASP A 100 -35.97 -4.69 -0.72
C ASP A 100 -34.97 -4.93 -1.87
N TYR A 101 -34.16 -5.98 -1.75
CA TYR A 101 -33.10 -6.31 -2.65
C TYR A 101 -33.72 -6.90 -3.91
N ALA A 102 -33.77 -6.07 -4.95
CA ALA A 102 -34.04 -6.52 -6.30
C ALA A 102 -32.72 -6.99 -6.93
N PRO A 103 -32.54 -8.28 -7.25
CA PRO A 103 -31.35 -8.74 -7.94
C PRO A 103 -31.20 -8.03 -9.29
N ALA A 104 -30.01 -7.49 -9.57
CA ALA A 104 -29.75 -6.75 -10.79
C ALA A 104 -29.83 -7.62 -12.06
N ALA A 105 -29.74 -8.93 -11.91
CA ALA A 105 -29.96 -9.91 -12.96
C ALA A 105 -31.12 -10.83 -12.54
N SER A 106 -32.20 -10.85 -13.33
CA SER A 106 -33.12 -11.98 -13.29
C SER A 106 -32.48 -13.15 -14.02
N PRO A 107 -32.50 -14.37 -13.47
CA PRO A 107 -32.22 -15.56 -14.26
C PRO A 107 -33.07 -15.51 -15.52
N ARG A 108 -32.47 -15.62 -16.70
CA ARG A 108 -33.25 -15.91 -17.90
C ARG A 108 -33.82 -17.31 -17.72
N ASP A 109 -35.08 -17.52 -18.05
CA ASP A 109 -35.66 -18.87 -18.11
C ASP A 109 -34.74 -19.76 -18.96
N GLY A 110 -34.24 -20.83 -18.36
CA GLY A 110 -33.25 -21.74 -18.94
C GLY A 110 -31.81 -21.37 -18.59
N ASP A 111 -31.30 -21.96 -17.50
CA ASP A 111 -29.85 -22.05 -17.30
C ASP A 111 -29.29 -23.00 -18.38
N PRO A 112 -28.38 -22.55 -19.26
CA PRO A 112 -27.79 -23.40 -20.29
C PRO A 112 -26.96 -24.58 -19.75
N TYR A 113 -26.78 -24.67 -18.43
CA TYR A 113 -26.11 -25.77 -17.74
C TYR A 113 -27.04 -26.63 -16.89
N GLU A 114 -28.36 -26.38 -16.89
CA GLU A 114 -29.29 -27.35 -16.31
C GLU A 114 -29.37 -28.60 -17.19
N PRO A 115 -29.15 -29.80 -16.64
CA PRO A 115 -29.28 -31.04 -17.40
C PRO A 115 -30.75 -31.24 -17.78
N ALA A 116 -31.00 -31.51 -19.06
CA ALA A 116 -32.31 -31.95 -19.51
C ALA A 116 -32.62 -33.34 -18.93
N ASP A 117 -33.79 -33.48 -18.31
CA ASP A 117 -34.35 -34.78 -17.86
C ASP A 117 -34.51 -35.78 -19.02
#